data_AF-A0A7R9EA29-F1
#
_entry.id   AF-A0A7R9EA29-F1
#
_cell.length_a   1.000
_cell.length_b   1.000
_cell.length_c   1.000
_cell.angle_alpha   90.00
_cell.angle_beta   90.00
_cell.angle_gamma   90.00
#
_symmetry.space_group_name_H-M   'P 1'
#
loop_
_entity.id
_entity.type
_entity.pdbx_description
1 polymer ?
#
loop_
_entity_poly.entity_id
_entity_poly.type
_entity_poly.pdbx_seq_one_letter_code
_entity_poly.pdbx_strand_id
1 'polypeptide(L)'
;MMCFFLCTVRSTCQKASHSLPRWLSLGTGQQCIDFEQVLPDRIPINQMTMVQLTIRTLPELPFGAKYKCVFGAADPIDATVTAFGLSCPTPGVVGRPVISDTLDHVFVPLSVRSSETNKDFVSRNFAYYDCGRHTTCMECVKSQWACNWCVYENKCTHNTSSCQRNVVSGENVSMLHMLQQNPAHLMTHGANYCPQFHQPKDDILLPNNVPKEISLEVDNLPHPQAGHTGFQCIVNIEEAKMMVPARVEMNRRVVCDKTTLCNELQVDVISNGSTLTTTRDDLRHKLQHQSLSYDLRLPTGTSDRAEPSTDCLLGARSATGRKRSRFHTARQSDHFRR
;
A
#
# COMPACT_ATOMS: atom_id res chain seq x y z
N MET A 1 -33.56 22.24 -23.82
CA MET A 1 -32.86 23.49 -23.44
C MET A 1 -32.77 23.49 -21.92
N MET A 2 -31.65 23.93 -21.32
CA MET A 2 -31.44 23.80 -19.88
C MET A 2 -32.01 25.02 -19.16
N CYS A 3 -32.99 24.82 -18.29
CA CYS A 3 -33.53 25.82 -17.38
C CYS A 3 -33.17 25.43 -15.97
N PHE A 4 -32.39 26.25 -15.25
CA PHE A 4 -32.16 26.01 -13.82
C PHE A 4 -31.82 24.54 -13.51
N PHE A 5 -30.90 23.99 -14.32
CA PHE A 5 -30.39 22.62 -14.20
C PHE A 5 -31.35 21.49 -14.59
N LEU A 6 -32.47 21.80 -15.23
CA LEU A 6 -33.45 20.85 -15.76
C LEU A 6 -33.62 21.03 -17.27
N CYS A 7 -33.95 19.95 -18.00
CA CYS A 7 -34.33 20.08 -19.40
C CYS A 7 -35.83 20.39 -19.49
N THR A 8 -36.19 21.55 -20.04
CA THR A 8 -37.59 21.95 -20.21
C THR A 8 -37.76 22.90 -21.40
N VAL A 9 -38.99 23.29 -21.72
CA VAL A 9 -39.31 24.27 -22.77
C VAL A 9 -39.17 25.70 -22.22
N ARG A 10 -38.90 26.69 -23.08
CA ARG A 10 -38.55 28.05 -22.61
C ARG A 10 -39.66 28.69 -21.79
N SER A 11 -40.90 28.47 -22.19
CA SER A 11 -42.10 29.04 -21.54
C SER A 11 -42.34 28.50 -20.13
N THR A 12 -41.86 27.28 -19.82
CA THR A 12 -41.99 26.66 -18.49
C THR A 12 -40.81 26.96 -17.57
N CYS A 13 -39.76 27.61 -18.11
CA CYS A 13 -38.59 28.00 -17.34
C CYS A 13 -38.85 29.28 -16.54
N GLN A 14 -39.17 29.13 -15.26
CA GLN A 14 -39.27 30.27 -14.35
C GLN A 14 -37.96 31.06 -14.38
N LYS A 15 -38.03 32.38 -14.56
CA LYS A 15 -36.88 33.31 -14.60
C LYS A 15 -35.87 33.08 -15.74
N ALA A 16 -36.26 32.44 -16.87
CA ALA A 16 -35.42 32.30 -18.06
C ALA A 16 -34.80 33.62 -18.57
N SER A 17 -35.46 34.74 -18.28
CA SER A 17 -35.10 36.08 -18.74
C SER A 17 -34.34 36.93 -17.71
N HIS A 18 -34.13 36.43 -16.48
CA HIS A 18 -33.67 37.28 -15.37
C HIS A 18 -32.14 37.37 -15.24
N SER A 19 -31.37 36.36 -15.66
CA SER A 19 -29.91 36.48 -15.84
C SER A 19 -29.33 35.35 -16.70
N LEU A 20 -28.29 35.66 -17.49
CA LEU A 20 -27.39 34.66 -18.08
C LEU A 20 -26.51 34.10 -16.93
N PRO A 21 -26.33 32.76 -16.76
CA PRO A 21 -26.64 31.65 -17.67
C PRO A 21 -27.79 30.74 -17.15
N ARG A 22 -28.90 31.32 -16.65
CA ARG A 22 -30.03 30.51 -16.10
C ARG A 22 -30.78 29.68 -17.15
N TRP A 23 -30.65 30.06 -18.42
CA TRP A 23 -31.22 29.37 -19.58
C TRP A 23 -30.16 29.12 -20.65
N LEU A 24 -30.01 27.87 -21.09
CA LEU A 24 -29.11 27.48 -22.17
C LEU A 24 -29.89 26.88 -23.35
N SER A 25 -29.79 27.52 -24.52
CA SER A 25 -30.38 27.05 -25.77
C SER A 25 -29.48 26.08 -26.52
N LEU A 26 -30.05 24.99 -27.04
CA LEU A 26 -29.37 24.09 -27.97
C LEU A 26 -29.23 24.82 -29.32
N GLY A 27 -28.02 25.26 -29.68
CA GLY A 27 -27.73 25.87 -31.00
C GLY A 27 -27.02 27.23 -30.98
N THR A 28 -26.84 27.87 -29.82
CA THR A 28 -26.14 29.18 -29.71
C THR A 28 -24.64 29.07 -29.42
N GLY A 29 -24.06 27.87 -29.49
CA GLY A 29 -22.65 27.62 -29.14
C GLY A 29 -22.34 27.70 -27.64
N GLN A 30 -23.35 27.88 -26.78
CA GLN A 30 -23.19 27.88 -25.33
C GLN A 30 -23.03 26.44 -24.82
N GLN A 31 -21.93 26.17 -24.11
CA GLN A 31 -21.64 24.87 -23.50
C GLN A 31 -22.39 24.69 -22.17
N CYS A 32 -22.73 23.45 -21.85
CA CYS A 32 -23.31 23.08 -20.56
C CYS A 32 -22.36 23.44 -19.42
N ILE A 33 -22.92 23.71 -18.24
CA ILE A 33 -22.13 23.90 -17.02
C ILE A 33 -21.43 22.58 -16.71
N ASP A 34 -20.10 22.62 -16.65
CA ASP A 34 -19.24 21.49 -16.30
C ASP A 34 -18.09 21.97 -15.41
N PHE A 35 -17.44 21.03 -14.73
CA PHE A 35 -16.18 21.28 -14.05
C PHE A 35 -15.08 21.52 -15.08
N GLU A 36 -14.44 22.67 -15.02
CA GLU A 36 -13.16 22.89 -15.73
C GLU A 36 -12.03 22.17 -14.99
N GLN A 37 -12.07 22.18 -13.66
CA GLN A 37 -11.09 21.51 -12.82
C GLN A 37 -11.69 21.12 -11.46
N VAL A 38 -11.26 19.96 -10.95
CA VAL A 38 -11.50 19.51 -9.57
C VAL A 38 -10.12 19.29 -8.94
N LEU A 39 -9.80 20.03 -7.87
CA LEU A 39 -8.49 19.94 -7.23
C LEU A 39 -8.61 19.86 -5.69
N PRO A 40 -8.12 18.78 -5.05
CA PRO A 40 -7.72 17.52 -5.68
C PRO A 40 -8.92 16.76 -6.27
N ASP A 41 -8.70 15.93 -7.30
CA ASP A 41 -9.72 15.03 -7.88
C ASP A 41 -9.78 13.66 -7.18
N ARG A 42 -8.83 13.42 -6.27
CA ARG A 42 -8.64 12.18 -5.53
C ARG A 42 -7.98 12.41 -4.19
N ILE A 43 -8.35 11.65 -3.17
CA ILE A 43 -7.73 11.75 -1.83
C ILE A 43 -7.62 10.37 -1.16
N PRO A 44 -6.70 10.21 -0.19
CA PRO A 44 -6.71 9.08 0.73
C PRO A 44 -8.03 8.99 1.50
N ILE A 45 -8.53 7.77 1.72
CA ILE A 45 -9.85 7.52 2.34
C ILE A 45 -10.01 8.12 3.74
N ASN A 46 -8.93 8.33 4.48
CA ASN A 46 -8.92 8.92 5.83
C ASN A 46 -8.45 10.38 5.88
N GLN A 47 -8.07 10.97 4.75
CA GLN A 47 -7.59 12.36 4.71
C GLN A 47 -8.77 13.34 4.63
N MET A 48 -8.75 14.36 5.47
CA MET A 48 -9.63 15.53 5.37
C MET A 48 -8.92 16.63 4.59
N THR A 49 -9.59 17.24 3.61
CA THR A 49 -9.04 18.37 2.85
C THR A 49 -10.14 19.27 2.30
N MET A 50 -9.75 20.39 1.70
CA MET A 50 -10.63 21.26 0.93
C MET A 50 -10.50 20.90 -0.56
N VAL A 51 -11.64 20.73 -1.24
CA VAL A 51 -11.72 20.52 -2.68
C VAL A 51 -12.14 21.83 -3.33
N GLN A 52 -11.31 22.31 -4.25
CA GLN A 52 -11.58 23.45 -5.11
C GLN A 52 -12.22 22.96 -6.42
N LEU A 53 -13.35 23.58 -6.78
CA LEU A 53 -14.12 23.28 -7.99
C LEU A 53 -14.10 24.52 -8.87
N THR A 54 -13.37 24.46 -9.97
CA THR A 54 -13.38 25.51 -11.00
C THR A 54 -14.52 25.20 -11.95
N ILE A 55 -15.49 26.11 -12.05
CA ILE A 55 -16.72 25.89 -12.82
C ILE A 55 -16.93 27.09 -13.73
N ARG A 56 -17.14 26.82 -15.02
CA ARG A 56 -17.45 27.87 -15.99
C ARG A 56 -18.85 28.42 -15.72
N THR A 57 -18.89 29.67 -15.27
CA THR A 57 -20.09 30.49 -15.10
C THR A 57 -21.14 29.85 -14.17
N LEU A 58 -20.98 30.05 -12.87
CA LEU A 58 -22.01 29.72 -11.89
C LEU A 58 -23.16 30.75 -11.94
N PRO A 59 -24.43 30.30 -12.03
CA PRO A 59 -25.56 31.21 -11.88
C PRO A 59 -25.56 31.88 -10.50
N GLU A 60 -26.06 33.11 -10.41
CA GLU A 60 -26.32 33.72 -9.11
C GLU A 60 -27.49 33.02 -8.41
N LEU A 61 -27.40 32.82 -7.11
CA LEU A 61 -28.49 32.26 -6.32
C LEU A 61 -29.36 33.37 -5.71
N PRO A 62 -30.67 33.14 -5.52
CA PRO A 62 -31.51 34.07 -4.78
C PRO A 62 -31.06 34.19 -3.32
N PHE A 63 -31.49 35.26 -2.65
CA PHE A 63 -31.16 35.50 -1.25
C PHE A 63 -31.51 34.30 -0.36
N GLY A 64 -30.54 33.84 0.43
CA GLY A 64 -30.68 32.69 1.34
C GLY A 64 -30.41 31.31 0.71
N ALA A 65 -30.30 31.20 -0.62
CA ALA A 65 -29.91 29.96 -1.27
C ALA A 65 -28.38 29.81 -1.36
N LYS A 66 -27.92 28.55 -1.30
CA LYS A 66 -26.50 28.17 -1.32
C LYS A 66 -26.24 27.03 -2.28
N TYR A 67 -25.00 26.95 -2.76
CA TYR A 67 -24.49 25.76 -3.42
C TYR A 67 -24.02 24.75 -2.37
N LYS A 68 -24.18 23.46 -2.67
CA LYS A 68 -23.70 22.37 -1.83
C LYS A 68 -22.90 21.37 -2.65
N CYS A 69 -21.82 20.85 -2.08
CA CYS A 69 -21.08 19.73 -2.63
C CYS A 69 -21.66 18.42 -2.13
N VAL A 70 -21.86 17.45 -3.02
CA VAL A 70 -22.40 16.12 -2.71
C VAL A 70 -21.38 15.08 -3.16
N PHE A 71 -20.88 14.28 -2.22
CA PHE A 71 -19.88 13.24 -2.48
C PHE A 71 -20.55 11.86 -2.38
N GLY A 72 -20.99 11.31 -3.52
CA GLY A 72 -21.69 10.04 -3.56
C GLY A 72 -22.97 10.07 -2.71
N ALA A 73 -23.01 9.20 -1.68
CA ALA A 73 -24.13 9.10 -0.74
C ALA A 73 -23.92 9.90 0.56
N ALA A 74 -22.82 10.64 0.70
CA ALA A 74 -22.57 11.46 1.88
C ALA A 74 -23.52 12.66 1.95
N ASP A 75 -23.73 13.18 3.17
CA ASP A 75 -24.56 14.35 3.39
C ASP A 75 -24.06 15.58 2.59
N PRO A 76 -24.95 16.36 1.97
CA PRO A 76 -24.58 17.56 1.24
C PRO A 76 -23.91 18.61 2.14
N ILE A 77 -22.76 19.12 1.69
CA ILE A 77 -21.92 20.08 2.43
C ILE A 77 -22.08 21.47 1.81
N ASP A 78 -22.33 22.48 2.64
CA ASP A 78 -22.41 23.87 2.19
C ASP A 78 -21.08 24.31 1.53
N ALA A 79 -21.19 24.82 0.31
CA ALA A 79 -20.05 25.31 -0.46
C ALA A 79 -19.77 26.78 -0.18
N THR A 80 -18.50 27.14 -0.17
CA THR A 80 -18.07 28.55 -0.20
C THR A 80 -17.87 28.96 -1.66
N VAL A 81 -18.55 30.02 -2.10
CA VAL A 81 -18.37 30.56 -3.45
C VAL A 81 -17.02 31.28 -3.53
N THR A 82 -16.22 30.93 -4.53
CA THR A 82 -14.92 31.55 -4.80
C THR A 82 -14.99 32.37 -6.10
N ALA A 83 -13.92 33.12 -6.40
CA ALA A 83 -13.85 33.92 -7.63
C ALA A 83 -13.99 33.09 -8.92
N PHE A 84 -13.62 31.80 -8.87
CA PHE A 84 -13.55 30.91 -10.04
C PHE A 84 -14.49 29.70 -9.95
N GLY A 85 -15.29 29.60 -8.88
CA GLY A 85 -16.20 28.47 -8.70
C GLY A 85 -16.60 28.26 -7.24
N LEU A 86 -16.34 27.07 -6.71
CA LEU A 86 -16.74 26.65 -5.36
C LEU A 86 -15.58 26.00 -4.60
N SER A 87 -15.66 26.06 -3.28
CA SER A 87 -14.72 25.42 -2.35
C SER A 87 -15.51 24.70 -1.26
N CYS A 88 -15.21 23.41 -1.04
CA CYS A 88 -15.92 22.57 -0.08
C CYS A 88 -14.95 21.71 0.73
N PRO A 89 -15.17 21.52 2.05
CA PRO A 89 -14.49 20.47 2.78
C PRO A 89 -14.99 19.09 2.31
N THR A 90 -14.11 18.11 2.38
CA THR A 90 -14.48 16.70 2.17
C THR A 90 -15.37 16.18 3.31
N PRO A 91 -16.25 15.20 3.07
CA PRO A 91 -17.08 14.62 4.12
C PRO A 91 -16.23 13.91 5.19
N GLY A 92 -16.78 13.81 6.40
CA GLY A 92 -16.17 13.02 7.48
C GLY A 92 -16.02 11.55 7.08
N VAL A 93 -15.03 10.87 7.67
CA VAL A 93 -14.63 9.51 7.28
C VAL A 93 -15.79 8.49 7.40
N VAL A 94 -16.67 8.67 8.39
CA VAL A 94 -17.81 7.76 8.64
C VAL A 94 -18.82 7.75 7.48
N GLY A 95 -18.97 8.86 6.76
CA GLY A 95 -19.91 8.97 5.62
C GLY A 95 -19.30 8.58 4.27
N ARG A 96 -18.05 8.11 4.25
CA ARG A 96 -17.34 7.73 3.01
C ARG A 96 -17.65 6.28 2.61
N PRO A 97 -17.59 5.95 1.32
CA PRO A 97 -17.74 4.56 0.85
C PRO A 97 -16.63 3.66 1.42
N VAL A 98 -16.96 2.38 1.60
CA VAL A 98 -15.97 1.35 1.93
C VAL A 98 -15.27 0.90 0.65
N ILE A 99 -13.94 0.86 0.68
CA ILE A 99 -13.12 0.31 -0.41
C ILE A 99 -13.11 -1.22 -0.28
N SER A 100 -13.53 -1.92 -1.33
CA SER A 100 -13.54 -3.40 -1.40
C SER A 100 -12.17 -4.00 -1.07
N ASP A 101 -12.15 -5.21 -0.51
CA ASP A 101 -10.89 -5.89 -0.18
C ASP A 101 -10.03 -6.24 -1.39
N THR A 102 -10.64 -6.31 -2.57
CA THR A 102 -9.99 -6.61 -3.84
C THR A 102 -9.49 -5.37 -4.58
N LEU A 103 -9.80 -4.16 -4.09
CA LEU A 103 -9.50 -2.90 -4.76
C LEU A 103 -8.69 -1.98 -3.84
N ASP A 104 -7.92 -1.09 -4.45
CA ASP A 104 -7.16 -0.03 -3.77
C ASP A 104 -7.91 1.31 -3.74
N HIS A 105 -9.05 1.41 -4.44
CA HIS A 105 -9.84 2.64 -4.56
C HIS A 105 -11.33 2.40 -4.80
N VAL A 106 -12.10 3.48 -4.69
CA VAL A 106 -13.50 3.57 -5.08
C VAL A 106 -13.79 4.95 -5.66
N PHE A 107 -14.56 5.00 -6.75
CA PHE A 107 -15.05 6.23 -7.33
C PHE A 107 -16.43 6.59 -6.78
N VAL A 108 -16.64 7.87 -6.50
CA VAL A 108 -17.96 8.42 -6.20
C VAL A 108 -18.27 9.61 -7.11
N PRO A 109 -19.55 9.88 -7.42
CA PRO A 109 -19.91 11.11 -8.09
C PRO A 109 -19.74 12.29 -7.12
N LEU A 110 -18.86 13.24 -7.46
CA LEU A 110 -18.82 14.55 -6.84
C LEU A 110 -19.70 15.49 -7.65
N SER A 111 -20.81 15.91 -7.05
CA SER A 111 -21.82 16.75 -7.67
C SER A 111 -21.98 18.10 -6.97
N VAL A 112 -22.44 19.11 -7.71
CA VAL A 112 -22.91 20.38 -7.12
C VAL A 112 -24.42 20.43 -7.15
N ARG A 113 -25.00 20.73 -5.98
CA ARG A 113 -26.44 20.90 -5.76
C ARG A 113 -26.77 22.36 -5.49
N SER A 114 -27.82 22.87 -6.11
CA SER A 114 -28.41 24.16 -5.69
C SER A 114 -29.46 23.93 -4.60
N SER A 115 -29.41 24.68 -3.50
CA SER A 115 -30.48 24.63 -2.50
C SER A 115 -31.77 25.34 -2.94
N GLU A 116 -31.75 26.12 -4.03
CA GLU A 116 -32.96 26.71 -4.63
C GLU A 116 -33.85 25.62 -5.22
N THR A 117 -33.25 24.65 -5.92
CA THR A 117 -33.99 23.59 -6.65
C THR A 117 -33.85 22.20 -6.03
N ASN A 118 -32.89 22.02 -5.11
CA ASN A 118 -32.47 20.72 -4.58
C ASN A 118 -32.11 19.70 -5.67
N LYS A 119 -31.53 20.17 -6.79
CA LYS A 119 -31.07 19.33 -7.89
C LYS A 119 -29.56 19.44 -8.10
N ASP A 120 -28.97 18.28 -8.39
CA ASP A 120 -27.58 18.15 -8.84
C ASP A 120 -27.50 18.52 -10.31
N PHE A 121 -26.52 19.32 -10.70
CA PHE A 121 -26.47 19.89 -12.05
C PHE A 121 -25.17 19.69 -12.81
N VAL A 122 -24.12 19.32 -12.09
CA VAL A 122 -22.83 18.92 -12.64
C VAL A 122 -22.29 17.81 -11.74
N SER A 123 -21.63 16.83 -12.34
CA SER A 123 -21.06 15.69 -11.62
C SER A 123 -19.81 15.16 -12.32
N ARG A 124 -18.80 14.75 -11.56
CA ARG A 124 -17.62 14.03 -12.06
C ARG A 124 -17.16 12.99 -11.05
N ASN A 125 -16.39 12.02 -11.53
CA ASN A 125 -15.81 11.00 -10.66
C ASN A 125 -14.76 11.63 -9.74
N PHE A 126 -14.87 11.32 -8.46
CA PHE A 126 -13.89 11.64 -7.42
C PHE A 126 -13.45 10.35 -6.76
N ALA A 127 -12.14 10.17 -6.59
CA ALA A 127 -11.60 8.91 -6.08
C ALA A 127 -11.23 9.01 -4.60
N TYR A 128 -11.65 8.00 -3.83
CA TYR A 128 -11.03 7.68 -2.56
C TYR A 128 -10.13 6.47 -2.74
N TYR A 129 -8.88 6.54 -2.24
CA TYR A 129 -7.93 5.44 -2.33
C TYR A 129 -7.31 5.10 -0.97
N ASP A 130 -6.78 3.88 -0.86
CA ASP A 130 -6.06 3.41 0.32
C ASP A 130 -4.73 2.77 -0.06
N CYS A 131 -3.64 3.50 0.17
CA CYS A 131 -2.29 3.00 -0.04
C CYS A 131 -2.00 1.71 0.74
N GLY A 132 -2.65 1.49 1.90
CA GLY A 132 -2.43 0.32 2.74
C GLY A 132 -2.85 -1.00 2.08
N ARG A 133 -3.53 -0.94 0.93
CA ARG A 133 -3.89 -2.10 0.10
C ARG A 133 -2.68 -2.65 -0.68
N HIS A 134 -1.63 -1.87 -0.89
CA HIS A 134 -0.40 -2.34 -1.53
C HIS A 134 0.54 -2.99 -0.52
N THR A 135 0.94 -4.23 -0.80
CA THR A 135 1.70 -5.05 0.15
C THR A 135 3.19 -5.11 -0.17
N THR A 136 3.58 -4.71 -1.37
CA THR A 136 4.99 -4.65 -1.80
C THR A 136 5.40 -3.23 -2.16
N CYS A 137 6.70 -2.93 -2.03
CA CYS A 137 7.26 -1.65 -2.44
C CYS A 137 6.93 -1.34 -3.91
N MET A 138 7.11 -2.33 -4.79
CA MET A 138 6.91 -2.18 -6.23
C MET A 138 5.46 -1.82 -6.58
N GLU A 139 4.48 -2.50 -5.99
CA GLU A 139 3.06 -2.15 -6.17
C GLU A 139 2.74 -0.76 -5.62
N CYS A 140 3.29 -0.42 -4.45
CA CYS A 140 3.04 0.86 -3.78
C CYS A 140 3.54 2.05 -4.62
N VAL A 141 4.78 1.98 -5.12
CA VAL A 141 5.42 3.12 -5.79
C VAL A 141 4.99 3.27 -7.25
N LYS A 142 4.59 2.16 -7.90
CA LYS A 142 4.00 2.17 -9.25
C LYS A 142 2.49 2.40 -9.25
N SER A 143 1.88 2.45 -8.07
CA SER A 143 0.46 2.75 -7.93
C SER A 143 0.12 4.08 -8.59
N GLN A 144 -1.08 4.19 -9.16
CA GLN A 144 -1.60 5.44 -9.73
C GLN A 144 -1.92 6.51 -8.67
N TRP A 145 -1.75 6.17 -7.39
CA TRP A 145 -2.01 7.02 -6.24
C TRP A 145 -0.72 7.64 -5.69
N ALA A 146 -0.85 8.74 -4.96
CA ALA A 146 0.27 9.42 -4.30
C ALA A 146 0.67 8.69 -3.01
N CYS A 147 1.18 7.46 -3.17
CA CYS A 147 1.62 6.59 -2.09
C CYS A 147 3.15 6.61 -1.93
N ASN A 148 3.59 6.29 -0.72
CA ASN A 148 4.99 6.15 -0.37
C ASN A 148 5.19 4.82 0.36
N TRP A 149 6.36 4.23 0.18
CA TRP A 149 6.74 2.99 0.85
C TRP A 149 7.68 3.27 2.02
N CYS A 150 7.30 2.81 3.20
CA CYS A 150 8.11 2.94 4.40
C CYS A 150 8.93 1.68 4.60
N VAL A 151 10.24 1.79 4.35
CA VAL A 151 11.11 0.63 4.14
C VAL A 151 11.20 -0.21 5.41
N TYR A 152 11.34 0.40 6.58
CA TYR A 152 11.52 -0.33 7.83
C TYR A 152 10.20 -0.84 8.43
N GLU A 153 9.09 -0.16 8.17
CA GLU A 153 7.74 -0.55 8.59
C GLU A 153 7.10 -1.58 7.66
N ASN A 154 7.72 -1.85 6.51
CA ASN A 154 7.22 -2.73 5.47
C ASN A 154 5.75 -2.43 5.09
N LYS A 155 5.46 -1.15 4.86
CA LYS A 155 4.09 -0.67 4.66
C LYS A 155 4.02 0.44 3.63
N CYS A 156 2.97 0.38 2.80
CA CYS A 156 2.58 1.46 1.91
C CYS A 156 1.64 2.46 2.61
N THR A 157 1.88 3.76 2.46
CA THR A 157 1.11 4.82 3.12
C THR A 157 1.15 6.12 2.32
N HIS A 158 0.09 6.92 2.41
CA HIS A 158 0.08 8.31 1.90
C HIS A 158 0.73 9.28 2.90
N ASN A 159 0.73 8.93 4.19
CA ASN A 159 1.29 9.73 5.26
C ASN A 159 2.59 9.11 5.76
N THR A 160 3.69 9.82 5.57
CA THR A 160 5.05 9.41 5.92
C THR A 160 5.48 9.88 7.31
N SER A 161 4.64 10.62 8.04
CA SER A 161 4.98 11.16 9.36
C SER A 161 5.25 10.06 10.40
N SER A 162 4.64 8.89 10.21
CA SER A 162 4.83 7.72 11.08
C SER A 162 5.98 6.81 10.64
N CYS A 163 6.67 7.15 9.54
CA CYS A 163 7.72 6.32 8.99
C CYS A 163 9.08 6.75 9.53
N GLN A 164 9.96 5.79 9.71
CA GLN A 164 11.38 6.04 9.95
C GLN A 164 12.01 6.77 8.75
N ARG A 165 13.29 7.13 8.86
CA ARG A 165 13.98 8.01 7.88
C ARG A 165 14.05 7.46 6.44
N ASN A 166 13.84 6.16 6.20
CA ASN A 166 13.96 5.56 4.88
C ASN A 166 12.58 5.34 4.23
N VAL A 167 12.23 6.25 3.33
CA VAL A 167 10.97 6.26 2.59
C VAL A 167 11.28 6.28 1.10
N VAL A 168 10.59 5.44 0.33
CA VAL A 168 10.61 5.48 -1.14
C VAL A 168 9.32 6.13 -1.62
N SER A 169 9.43 7.26 -2.32
CA SER A 169 8.27 7.96 -2.87
C SER A 169 7.77 7.33 -4.15
N GLY A 170 6.45 7.27 -4.31
CA GLY A 170 5.80 6.77 -5.51
C GLY A 170 5.92 7.71 -6.69
N GLU A 171 5.84 7.15 -7.89
CA GLU A 171 6.06 7.84 -9.17
C GLU A 171 4.98 8.89 -9.47
N ASN A 172 3.79 8.74 -8.87
CA ASN A 172 2.67 9.67 -9.00
C ASN A 172 2.65 10.75 -7.90
N VAL A 173 3.66 10.81 -7.03
CA VAL A 173 3.82 11.89 -6.07
C VAL A 173 4.49 13.07 -6.76
N SER A 174 3.82 14.23 -6.83
CA SER A 174 4.41 15.40 -7.48
C SER A 174 5.62 15.94 -6.71
N MET A 175 6.58 16.54 -7.43
CA MET A 175 7.76 17.16 -6.82
C MET A 175 7.39 18.23 -5.77
N LEU A 176 6.35 19.01 -6.04
CA LEU A 176 5.87 20.02 -5.08
C LEU A 176 5.35 19.36 -3.79
N HIS A 177 4.64 18.24 -3.90
CA HIS A 177 4.13 17.49 -2.76
C HIS A 177 5.28 16.88 -1.94
N MET A 178 6.32 16.35 -2.59
CA MET A 178 7.51 15.84 -1.91
C MET A 178 8.24 16.94 -1.13
N LEU A 179 8.41 18.11 -1.74
CA LEU A 179 9.04 19.27 -1.08
C LEU A 179 8.26 19.76 0.15
N GLN A 180 6.93 19.66 0.11
CA GLN A 180 6.08 20.04 1.25
C GLN A 180 6.13 19.04 2.41
N GLN A 181 6.27 17.74 2.11
CA GLN A 181 6.31 16.70 3.15
C GLN A 181 7.72 16.55 3.73
N ASN A 182 8.68 16.15 2.90
CA ASN A 182 10.06 15.94 3.30
C ASN A 182 10.97 15.94 2.05
N PRO A 183 11.87 16.93 1.89
CA PRO A 183 12.78 17.01 0.75
C PRO A 183 13.67 15.77 0.57
N ALA A 184 13.94 15.00 1.63
CA ALA A 184 14.72 13.77 1.53
C ALA A 184 14.09 12.71 0.60
N HIS A 185 12.76 12.75 0.41
CA HIS A 185 12.04 11.85 -0.47
C HIS A 185 12.41 12.03 -1.95
N LEU A 186 12.95 13.19 -2.34
CA LEU A 186 13.43 13.43 -3.70
C LEU A 186 14.61 12.54 -4.07
N MET A 187 15.39 12.10 -3.08
CA MET A 187 16.56 11.25 -3.29
C MET A 187 16.20 9.76 -3.48
N THR A 188 14.96 9.39 -3.12
CA THR A 188 14.47 8.00 -3.11
C THR A 188 13.09 7.95 -3.77
N HIS A 189 13.04 8.27 -5.07
CA HIS A 189 11.79 8.40 -5.82
C HIS A 189 11.68 7.37 -6.95
N GLY A 190 10.60 6.57 -6.90
CA GLY A 190 10.23 5.62 -7.93
C GLY A 190 10.70 4.19 -7.68
N ALA A 191 10.33 3.29 -8.59
CA ALA A 191 10.55 1.84 -8.48
C ALA A 191 12.02 1.42 -8.30
N ASN A 192 12.96 2.17 -8.85
CA ASN A 192 14.39 1.83 -8.81
C ASN A 192 15.02 1.94 -7.42
N TYR A 193 14.32 2.52 -6.45
CA TYR A 193 14.75 2.63 -5.06
C TYR A 193 14.09 1.59 -4.15
N CYS A 194 13.21 0.75 -4.71
CA CYS A 194 12.66 -0.38 -3.96
C CYS A 194 13.73 -1.44 -3.70
N PRO A 195 13.70 -2.09 -2.51
CA PRO A 195 14.46 -3.30 -2.28
C PRO A 195 14.05 -4.38 -3.28
N GLN A 196 15.00 -4.93 -4.03
CA GLN A 196 14.73 -5.94 -5.05
C GLN A 196 15.87 -6.94 -5.17
N PHE A 197 15.52 -8.17 -5.54
CA PHE A 197 16.47 -9.19 -5.99
C PHE A 197 16.69 -9.07 -7.49
N HIS A 198 17.95 -9.25 -7.90
CA HIS A 198 18.26 -9.49 -9.31
C HIS A 198 17.99 -10.95 -9.63
N GLN A 199 17.41 -11.19 -10.81
CA GLN A 199 17.39 -12.53 -11.37
C GLN A 199 18.83 -12.93 -11.73
N PRO A 200 19.36 -14.04 -11.19
CA PRO A 200 20.63 -14.60 -11.62
C PRO A 200 20.59 -14.83 -13.14
N LYS A 201 21.70 -14.51 -13.83
CA LYS A 201 21.84 -14.77 -15.27
C LYS A 201 21.90 -16.26 -15.59
N ASP A 202 22.36 -17.06 -14.63
CA ASP A 202 22.50 -18.50 -14.71
C ASP A 202 21.67 -19.17 -13.61
N ASP A 203 21.09 -20.33 -13.89
CA ASP A 203 20.36 -21.10 -12.89
C ASP A 203 21.27 -21.47 -11.72
N ILE A 204 20.79 -21.26 -10.49
CA ILE A 204 21.55 -21.62 -9.29
C ILE A 204 21.46 -23.13 -9.11
N LEU A 205 22.49 -23.84 -9.56
CA LEU A 205 22.60 -25.29 -9.41
C LEU A 205 23.01 -25.65 -7.97
N LEU A 206 22.13 -26.38 -7.29
CA LEU A 206 22.32 -26.89 -5.94
C LEU A 206 22.55 -28.41 -6.02
N PRO A 207 23.75 -28.91 -5.69
CA PRO A 207 24.02 -30.34 -5.73
C PRO A 207 23.30 -31.05 -4.58
N ASN A 208 22.73 -32.22 -4.87
CA ASN A 208 22.03 -33.02 -3.87
C ASN A 208 22.98 -33.43 -2.73
N ASN A 209 22.55 -33.23 -1.48
CA ASN A 209 23.32 -33.55 -0.27
C ASN A 209 24.71 -32.87 -0.17
N VAL A 210 24.94 -31.77 -0.89
CA VAL A 210 26.18 -31.00 -0.77
C VAL A 210 25.87 -29.65 -0.10
N PRO A 211 26.49 -29.35 1.06
CA PRO A 211 26.35 -28.05 1.68
C PRO A 211 26.90 -26.96 0.76
N LYS A 212 26.01 -26.11 0.23
CA LYS A 212 26.39 -24.99 -0.64
C LYS A 212 25.79 -23.70 -0.10
N GLU A 213 26.54 -22.62 -0.22
CA GLU A 213 26.05 -21.27 0.07
C GLU A 213 25.24 -20.77 -1.13
N ILE A 214 24.11 -20.12 -0.85
CA ILE A 214 23.28 -19.48 -1.87
C ILE A 214 23.62 -18.00 -1.84
N SER A 215 24.06 -17.46 -2.97
CA SER A 215 24.36 -16.03 -3.12
C SER A 215 23.37 -15.40 -4.09
N LEU A 216 22.69 -14.36 -3.64
CA LEU A 216 21.69 -13.62 -4.40
C LEU A 216 22.11 -12.15 -4.50
N GLU A 217 22.06 -11.60 -5.71
CA GLU A 217 22.32 -10.17 -5.94
C GLU A 217 21.07 -9.34 -5.64
N VAL A 218 21.28 -8.17 -5.03
CA VAL A 218 20.23 -7.32 -4.48
C VAL A 218 20.54 -5.86 -4.65
N ASP A 219 19.49 -5.06 -4.80
CA ASP A 219 19.54 -3.59 -4.73
C ASP A 219 18.74 -3.06 -3.54
N ASN A 220 19.17 -1.90 -3.04
CA ASN A 220 18.45 -1.07 -2.07
C ASN A 220 18.00 -1.81 -0.80
N LEU A 221 18.75 -2.84 -0.37
CA LEU A 221 18.43 -3.50 0.88
C LEU A 221 18.54 -2.52 2.06
N PRO A 222 17.56 -2.51 2.97
CA PRO A 222 17.66 -1.73 4.19
C PRO A 222 18.80 -2.25 5.07
N HIS A 223 19.53 -1.32 5.68
CA HIS A 223 20.49 -1.68 6.70
C HIS A 223 19.76 -2.08 7.99
N PRO A 224 20.06 -3.24 8.60
CA PRO A 224 19.45 -3.64 9.86
C PRO A 224 19.67 -2.58 10.96
N GLN A 225 18.59 -2.16 11.63
CA GLN A 225 18.64 -1.22 12.74
C GLN A 225 18.95 -1.95 14.07
N ALA A 226 19.28 -1.19 15.12
CA ALA A 226 19.47 -1.74 16.46
C ALA A 226 18.18 -2.47 16.93
N GLY A 227 18.26 -3.79 17.11
CA GLY A 227 17.12 -4.64 17.47
C GLY A 227 16.62 -5.56 16.35
N HIS A 228 17.06 -5.37 15.09
CA HIS A 228 16.77 -6.29 13.99
C HIS A 228 17.75 -7.47 14.01
N THR A 229 17.25 -8.69 13.78
CA THR A 229 18.04 -9.94 13.90
C THR A 229 18.78 -10.35 12.62
N GLY A 230 19.00 -9.41 11.69
CA GLY A 230 19.66 -9.65 10.41
C GLY A 230 18.73 -10.26 9.36
N PHE A 231 19.32 -10.77 8.27
CA PHE A 231 18.59 -11.41 7.17
C PHE A 231 18.56 -12.93 7.35
N GLN A 232 17.49 -13.56 6.89
CA GLN A 232 17.34 -15.01 6.89
C GLN A 232 16.78 -15.47 5.56
N CYS A 233 17.27 -16.60 5.05
CA CYS A 233 16.75 -17.27 3.88
C CYS A 233 15.79 -18.36 4.35
N ILE A 234 14.53 -18.28 3.93
CA ILE A 234 13.50 -19.28 4.10
C ILE A 234 13.45 -20.12 2.84
N VAL A 235 13.84 -21.38 2.95
CA VAL A 235 13.77 -22.31 1.83
C VAL A 235 12.55 -23.21 2.04
N ASN A 236 11.70 -23.27 1.02
CA ASN A 236 10.48 -24.09 1.03
C ASN A 236 10.74 -25.37 0.22
N ILE A 237 10.87 -26.52 0.92
CA ILE A 237 11.04 -27.86 0.34
C ILE A 237 9.79 -28.69 0.58
N GLU A 238 9.05 -29.04 -0.47
CA GLU A 238 7.79 -29.81 -0.34
C GLU A 238 6.85 -29.16 0.70
N GLU A 239 6.65 -29.79 1.87
CA GLU A 239 5.84 -29.26 3.00
C GLU A 239 6.69 -28.66 4.15
N ALA A 240 8.01 -28.68 4.03
CA ALA A 240 8.93 -28.21 5.06
C ALA A 240 9.48 -26.81 4.76
N LYS A 241 9.45 -25.94 5.78
CA LYS A 241 10.11 -24.63 5.74
C LYS A 241 11.36 -24.67 6.61
N MET A 242 12.50 -24.32 6.02
CA MET A 242 13.76 -24.19 6.76
C MET A 242 14.22 -22.73 6.78
N MET A 243 14.65 -22.26 7.94
CA MET A 243 15.22 -20.93 8.11
C MET A 243 16.74 -21.04 8.21
N VAL A 244 17.43 -20.43 7.26
CA VAL A 244 18.89 -20.42 7.15
C VAL A 244 19.37 -18.99 7.45
N PRO A 245 20.30 -18.79 8.39
CA PRO A 245 20.90 -17.48 8.61
C PRO A 245 21.54 -16.93 7.33
N ALA A 246 21.46 -15.62 7.12
CA ALA A 246 22.07 -14.97 5.98
C ALA A 246 22.88 -13.74 6.39
N ARG A 247 23.97 -13.53 5.67
CA ARG A 247 24.83 -12.35 5.80
C ARG A 247 24.73 -11.48 4.56
N VAL A 248 24.91 -10.18 4.72
CA VAL A 248 24.97 -9.23 3.60
C VAL A 248 26.43 -8.93 3.30
N GLU A 249 26.86 -9.23 2.09
CA GLU A 249 28.20 -8.92 1.60
C GLU A 249 28.16 -7.69 0.69
N MET A 250 29.01 -6.71 1.02
CA MET A 250 29.24 -5.49 0.23
C MET A 250 27.97 -4.68 -0.12
N ASN A 251 26.89 -4.83 0.66
CA ASN A 251 25.56 -4.24 0.40
C ASN A 251 24.96 -4.55 -0.97
N ARG A 252 25.43 -5.62 -1.63
CA ARG A 252 25.00 -6.00 -2.98
C ARG A 252 24.67 -7.48 -3.13
N ARG A 253 25.06 -8.30 -2.15
CA ARG A 253 24.77 -9.73 -2.13
C ARG A 253 24.26 -10.16 -0.79
N VAL A 254 23.19 -10.94 -0.78
CA VAL A 254 22.76 -11.74 0.38
C VAL A 254 23.34 -13.13 0.19
N VAL A 255 24.08 -13.61 1.19
CA VAL A 255 24.64 -14.96 1.20
C VAL A 255 24.00 -15.75 2.33
N CYS A 256 23.22 -16.76 1.96
CA CYS A 256 22.67 -17.73 2.89
C CYS A 256 23.78 -18.70 3.32
N ASP A 257 23.86 -19.01 4.60
CA ASP A 257 24.85 -19.95 5.13
C ASP A 257 24.69 -21.35 4.53
N LYS A 258 25.76 -22.15 4.60
CA LYS A 258 25.83 -23.49 4.01
C LYS A 258 24.68 -24.36 4.50
N THR A 259 23.91 -24.88 3.54
CA THR A 259 22.81 -25.77 3.85
C THR A 259 22.71 -26.91 2.86
N THR A 260 22.33 -28.09 3.34
CA THR A 260 22.11 -29.29 2.54
C THR A 260 20.67 -29.30 2.05
N LEU A 261 20.48 -29.20 0.74
CA LEU A 261 19.17 -29.07 0.11
C LEU A 261 18.85 -30.37 -0.64
N CYS A 262 17.69 -30.97 -0.36
CA CYS A 262 17.16 -32.14 -1.07
C CYS A 262 16.00 -31.66 -1.99
N ASN A 263 16.11 -31.87 -3.31
CA ASN A 263 15.08 -31.66 -4.37
C ASN A 263 14.63 -30.21 -4.67
N GLU A 264 13.58 -30.02 -5.50
CA GLU A 264 13.11 -28.74 -6.14
C GLU A 264 12.55 -27.70 -5.15
N LEU A 265 12.88 -26.39 -5.31
CA LEU A 265 12.72 -25.38 -4.24
C LEU A 265 12.38 -23.96 -4.66
N GLN A 266 11.60 -23.29 -3.80
CA GLN A 266 11.37 -21.83 -3.74
C GLN A 266 12.12 -21.23 -2.53
N VAL A 267 12.84 -20.11 -2.69
CA VAL A 267 13.64 -19.49 -1.62
C VAL A 267 13.21 -18.05 -1.35
N ASP A 268 12.52 -17.83 -0.24
CA ASP A 268 12.13 -16.50 0.20
C ASP A 268 13.20 -15.91 1.13
N VAL A 269 13.61 -14.66 0.98
CA VAL A 269 14.49 -13.99 1.95
C VAL A 269 13.68 -13.00 2.77
N ILE A 270 13.64 -13.18 4.09
CA ILE A 270 12.94 -12.24 4.97
C ILE A 270 13.92 -11.63 5.96
N SER A 271 13.76 -10.33 6.19
CA SER A 271 14.35 -9.65 7.33
C SER A 271 13.32 -9.64 8.47
N ASN A 272 13.73 -10.15 9.63
CA ASN A 272 12.88 -10.17 10.81
C ASN A 272 12.91 -8.82 11.51
N GLY A 273 11.78 -8.12 11.48
CA GLY A 273 11.49 -7.01 12.39
C GLY A 273 11.05 -7.58 13.74
N SER A 274 11.64 -7.08 14.83
CA SER A 274 11.15 -7.34 16.18
C SER A 274 10.07 -6.31 16.51
N THR A 275 8.92 -6.78 17.00
CA THR A 275 7.91 -5.90 17.64
C THR A 275 7.71 -6.41 19.06
N LEU A 276 8.14 -5.60 20.04
CA LEU A 276 7.82 -5.76 21.44
C LEU A 276 6.75 -4.73 21.80
N THR A 277 5.55 -5.18 22.16
CA THR A 277 4.70 -4.48 23.14
C THR A 277 3.86 -5.50 23.90
N THR A 278 3.85 -5.31 25.22
CA THR A 278 3.14 -6.13 26.21
C THR A 278 1.70 -5.65 26.40
N THR A 279 0.93 -6.51 27.09
CA THR A 279 -0.41 -6.38 27.68
C THR A 279 -1.64 -6.45 26.75
N ARG A 280 -2.20 -7.67 26.76
CA ARG A 280 -3.61 -8.07 26.93
C ARG A 280 -4.69 -7.32 26.14
N ASP A 281 -5.29 -8.07 25.22
CA ASP A 281 -6.58 -7.87 24.54
C ASP A 281 -6.63 -7.04 23.25
N ASP A 282 -5.65 -7.16 22.35
CA ASP A 282 -5.83 -6.63 20.99
C ASP A 282 -5.29 -7.51 19.86
N LEU A 283 -6.14 -7.66 18.84
CA LEU A 283 -5.87 -8.01 17.44
C LEU A 283 -5.29 -9.40 17.10
N ARG A 284 -6.13 -10.19 16.43
CA ARG A 284 -5.74 -11.33 15.58
C ARG A 284 -4.64 -10.88 14.61
N HIS A 285 -3.42 -11.37 14.86
CA HIS A 285 -2.34 -11.60 13.92
C HIS A 285 -2.06 -10.50 12.86
N LYS A 286 -1.09 -9.62 13.15
CA LYS A 286 -0.24 -9.00 12.13
C LYS A 286 1.23 -9.10 12.57
N LEU A 287 1.88 -10.21 12.22
CA LEU A 287 3.34 -10.32 12.21
C LEU A 287 3.82 -9.63 10.91
N GLN A 288 4.21 -8.36 10.98
CA GLN A 288 4.80 -7.67 9.83
C GLN A 288 6.30 -7.97 9.77
N HIS A 289 6.67 -9.07 9.13
CA HIS A 289 8.03 -9.30 8.66
C HIS A 289 8.21 -8.61 7.31
N GLN A 290 9.38 -8.05 7.05
CA GLN A 290 9.73 -7.57 5.71
C GLN A 290 10.25 -8.78 4.92
N SER A 291 9.42 -9.29 4.00
CA SER A 291 9.72 -10.44 3.15
C SER A 291 9.94 -9.99 1.71
N LEU A 292 11.10 -10.33 1.15
CA LEU A 292 11.38 -10.27 -0.27
C LEU A 292 11.49 -11.71 -0.76
N SER A 293 10.51 -12.18 -1.55
CA SER A 293 10.52 -13.54 -2.07
C SER A 293 11.35 -13.66 -3.35
N TYR A 294 12.04 -14.78 -3.53
CA TYR A 294 12.71 -15.13 -4.79
C TYR A 294 12.38 -16.57 -5.20
N ASP A 295 11.70 -16.73 -6.34
CA ASP A 295 11.41 -18.06 -6.86
C ASP A 295 12.63 -18.58 -7.62
N LEU A 296 13.42 -19.43 -6.96
CA LEU A 296 14.37 -20.27 -7.69
C LEU A 296 13.59 -21.28 -8.52
N ARG A 297 13.85 -21.33 -9.82
CA ARG A 297 13.47 -22.48 -10.65
C ARG A 297 14.70 -23.34 -10.83
N LEU A 298 14.63 -24.58 -10.35
CA LEU A 298 15.66 -25.57 -10.64
C LEU A 298 15.36 -26.18 -12.01
N PRO A 299 16.38 -26.43 -12.85
CA PRO A 299 16.16 -27.13 -14.12
C PRO A 299 15.69 -28.56 -13.84
N THR A 300 14.55 -28.92 -14.42
CA THR A 300 13.99 -30.29 -14.41
C THR A 300 14.86 -31.21 -15.27
N GLY A 301 15.96 -31.69 -14.69
CA GLY A 301 16.78 -32.73 -15.30
C GLY A 301 16.03 -34.07 -15.32
N THR A 302 15.66 -34.55 -16.49
CA THR A 302 15.06 -35.87 -16.69
C THR A 302 16.04 -36.99 -16.33
N SER A 303 15.69 -37.82 -15.33
CA SER A 303 16.18 -39.18 -14.98
C SER A 303 17.70 -39.33 -14.70
N ASP A 304 18.16 -39.91 -13.59
CA ASP A 304 17.80 -41.25 -13.13
C ASP A 304 17.48 -41.35 -11.64
N ARG A 305 16.58 -42.30 -11.32
CA ARG A 305 16.16 -42.72 -9.98
C ARG A 305 17.37 -42.89 -9.04
N ALA A 306 17.69 -41.84 -8.28
CA ALA A 306 18.39 -41.99 -7.02
C ALA A 306 17.33 -42.17 -5.93
N GLU A 307 17.38 -43.31 -5.22
CA GLU A 307 16.54 -43.54 -4.05
C GLU A 307 16.64 -42.37 -3.07
N PRO A 308 15.54 -41.97 -2.40
CA PRO A 308 15.60 -40.93 -1.39
C PRO A 308 16.50 -41.39 -0.24
N SER A 309 17.66 -40.75 -0.10
CA SER A 309 18.58 -41.03 0.99
C SER A 309 17.89 -40.80 2.33
N THR A 310 17.87 -41.83 3.17
CA THR A 310 17.21 -41.90 4.48
C THR A 310 17.65 -40.83 5.49
N ASP A 311 18.73 -40.10 5.20
CA ASP A 311 19.22 -38.99 6.02
C ASP A 311 18.46 -37.66 5.83
N CYS A 312 17.70 -37.46 4.74
CA CYS A 312 16.92 -36.20 4.56
C CYS A 312 15.75 -36.08 5.58
N LEU A 313 15.21 -37.19 6.12
CA LEU A 313 14.07 -37.18 7.06
C LEU A 313 14.48 -36.91 8.53
N LEU A 314 15.76 -37.02 8.86
CA LEU A 314 16.24 -36.87 10.25
C LEU A 314 16.46 -35.40 10.65
N GLY A 315 16.69 -34.49 9.68
CA GLY A 315 16.84 -33.06 9.94
C GLY A 315 15.53 -32.36 10.33
N ALA A 316 14.41 -32.71 9.68
CA ALA A 316 13.11 -32.07 9.90
C ALA A 316 12.43 -32.48 11.24
N ARG A 317 12.73 -33.67 11.77
CA ARG A 317 12.14 -34.15 13.04
C ARG A 317 12.84 -33.62 14.29
N SER A 318 14.04 -33.04 14.18
CA SER A 318 14.80 -32.54 15.33
C SER A 318 14.24 -31.22 15.91
N ALA A 319 13.43 -30.48 15.15
CA ALA A 319 12.92 -29.17 15.58
C ALA A 319 11.65 -29.20 16.48
N THR A 320 11.06 -30.37 16.76
CA THR A 320 9.86 -30.50 17.63
C THR A 320 10.08 -31.35 18.89
N GLY A 321 11.33 -31.60 19.26
CA GLY A 321 11.70 -32.37 20.46
C GLY A 321 11.61 -31.58 21.77
N ARG A 322 10.44 -31.61 22.42
CA ARG A 322 10.19 -31.17 23.80
C ARG A 322 11.21 -31.83 24.76
N LYS A 323 12.22 -31.09 25.23
CA LYS A 323 13.16 -31.55 26.27
C LYS A 323 12.41 -31.85 27.57
N ARG A 324 12.05 -33.12 27.82
CA ARG A 324 11.83 -33.64 29.17
C ARG A 324 13.20 -33.86 29.81
N SER A 325 13.60 -32.94 30.70
CA SER A 325 14.77 -33.11 31.56
C SER A 325 14.51 -34.27 32.53
N ARG A 326 15.28 -35.35 32.40
CA ARG A 326 15.43 -36.37 33.46
C ARG A 326 16.47 -35.83 34.44
N PHE A 327 16.03 -35.52 35.66
CA PHE A 327 16.92 -35.30 36.80
C PHE A 327 17.64 -36.61 37.14
N HIS A 328 18.97 -36.60 37.01
CA HIS A 328 19.83 -37.57 37.69
C HIS A 328 20.26 -36.95 39.02
N THR A 329 19.70 -37.45 40.11
CA THR A 329 20.12 -37.20 41.49
C THR A 329 21.40 -37.99 41.76
N ALA A 330 22.53 -37.31 41.89
CA ALA A 330 23.74 -37.88 42.46
C ALA A 330 23.59 -37.92 43.99
N ARG A 331 23.47 -39.14 44.54
CA ARG A 331 23.66 -39.44 45.96
C ARG A 331 25.13 -39.23 46.31
N GLN A 332 25.41 -38.41 47.31
CA GLN A 332 26.66 -38.47 48.06
C GLN A 332 26.27 -38.51 49.54
N SER A 333 26.50 -39.66 50.17
CA SER A 333 26.19 -39.94 51.57
C SER A 333 27.50 -40.01 52.35
N ASP A 334 27.47 -39.43 53.56
CA ASP A 334 28.20 -39.81 54.78
C ASP A 334 29.73 -39.58 54.86
N HIS A 335 30.37 -39.20 55.97
CA HIS A 335 29.97 -39.10 57.39
C HIS A 335 31.04 -38.31 58.20
N PHE A 336 30.60 -37.50 59.19
CA PHE A 336 31.05 -37.34 60.61
C PHE A 336 32.45 -36.87 61.09
N ARG A 337 32.35 -36.19 62.26
CA ARG A 337 33.32 -35.85 63.35
C ARG A 337 34.19 -34.61 63.10
N ARG A 338 34.31 -33.65 64.02
CA ARG A 338 33.92 -33.54 65.44
C ARG A 338 33.81 -32.06 65.79
#